data_AF-A0AAP3Q496-F1
#
_entry.id   AF-A0AAP3Q496-F1
#
_cell.length_a   1.000
_cell.length_b   1.000
_cell.length_c   1.000
_cell.angle_alpha   90.00
_cell.angle_beta   90.00
_cell.angle_gamma   90.00
#
_symmetry.space_group_name_H-M   'P 1'
#
loop_
_entity.id
_entity.type
_entity.pdbx_description
1 polymer ?
#
loop_
_entity_poly.entity_id
_entity_poly.type
_entity_poly.pdbx_seq_one_letter_code
_entity_poly.pdbx_strand_id
1 'polypeptide(L)'
;MIQTIEKSKCTGCKMCADICPTEAITFQTDEQGFWYPRVGNKCINCGLCLKKCPSLNNQENNDIQPAVYALWSKDDNTRITSTSGGVFWEIAKKFISKGGVVVGCRYREDWKSAEHAIAYNEDELLELKGSKYFQSDTEGIYKKVKKILDDGKKVLFCGSPCQIAAIKSFVGKDAYNLYCMDFICRSINSPKAFKAYIDELEKNNNSKVIEVHLKNKKYGWQSLASQVKFENGEESIKDKNNDFWVKGFIYNDLYTRESCYHCKYKVLPRVNSDISIGDFWKIQYQHKEDMFKGISVMLVNTKKGRELFDDSKEAFEYKSHSLEEALIGNPALLKNPVKTDKQKKFFNYLKNNTFSYSVNQCIKESILRKAIKKIKNLFLRIKYILRLLLKTDVDLGKYIYYNYFSKNVIRKSDAKIIIHKNAILDLKTNSKIILSGERDLNIGINKLKGSRAETYIRLNEGATWNCRNGADLFYNTTVEVKPNACFDTGFFSANGGSVIIAHKRIIFGEDVMIGRNVIVYDSDFHSIYNSIGVASNPPKTVTIEDHVWLTSNIIVQKGVTIGKNSLITAYTTVNKDVPEHTIFGGNSVGREIKNQIDWGRTTCPLH
;
A
#
# COMPACT_ATOMS: atom_id res chain seq x y z
N MET A 1 24.69 -26.23 -29.36
CA MET A 1 23.45 -26.95 -28.96
C MET A 1 22.77 -26.19 -27.84
N ILE A 2 21.45 -26.34 -27.63
CA ILE A 2 20.76 -25.56 -26.57
C ILE A 2 21.29 -25.83 -25.15
N GLN A 3 21.89 -27.00 -24.88
CA GLN A 3 22.50 -27.32 -23.58
C GLN A 3 23.68 -26.41 -23.19
N THR A 4 24.29 -25.70 -24.14
CA THR A 4 25.43 -24.81 -23.87
C THR A 4 25.00 -23.37 -23.60
N ILE A 5 23.69 -23.11 -23.47
CA ILE A 5 23.19 -21.78 -23.11
C ILE A 5 23.67 -21.38 -21.72
N GLU A 6 24.17 -20.15 -21.59
CA GLU A 6 24.60 -19.61 -20.29
C GLU A 6 23.43 -19.60 -19.28
N LYS A 7 23.72 -19.91 -18.01
CA LYS A 7 22.72 -19.86 -16.93
C LYS A 7 22.08 -18.47 -16.78
N SER A 8 22.84 -17.41 -17.05
CA SER A 8 22.40 -15.99 -17.08
C SER A 8 21.38 -15.68 -18.17
N LYS A 9 21.25 -16.52 -19.21
CA LYS A 9 20.30 -16.35 -20.32
C LYS A 9 19.13 -17.32 -20.22
N CYS A 10 19.34 -18.53 -19.73
CA CYS A 10 18.30 -19.55 -19.67
C CYS A 10 17.25 -19.25 -18.59
N THR A 11 16.00 -19.08 -19.00
CA THR A 11 14.86 -18.84 -18.09
C THR A 11 14.23 -20.12 -17.57
N GLY A 12 14.63 -21.28 -18.10
CA GLY A 12 14.08 -22.58 -17.70
C GLY A 12 12.61 -22.77 -18.11
N CYS A 13 12.16 -22.05 -19.15
CA CYS A 13 10.77 -22.13 -19.66
C CYS A 13 10.43 -23.44 -20.38
N LYS A 14 11.34 -24.42 -20.48
CA LYS A 14 11.17 -25.72 -21.13
C LYS A 14 10.66 -25.78 -22.58
N MET A 15 10.40 -24.65 -23.25
CA MET A 15 9.93 -24.59 -24.63
C MET A 15 10.86 -25.33 -25.62
N CYS A 16 12.18 -25.36 -25.36
CA CYS A 16 13.11 -26.10 -26.19
C CYS A 16 12.88 -27.62 -26.20
N ALA A 17 12.31 -28.21 -25.12
CA ALA A 17 11.89 -29.60 -25.13
C ALA A 17 10.59 -29.77 -25.93
N ASP A 18 9.60 -28.90 -25.70
CA ASP A 18 8.33 -28.94 -26.42
C ASP A 18 8.45 -28.78 -27.93
N ILE A 19 9.40 -27.95 -28.42
CA ILE A 19 9.61 -27.70 -29.85
C ILE A 19 10.49 -28.78 -30.51
N CYS A 20 11.07 -29.70 -29.73
CA CYS A 20 11.98 -30.71 -30.25
C CYS A 20 11.19 -31.83 -30.94
N PRO A 21 11.35 -32.04 -32.26
CA PRO A 21 10.56 -33.03 -32.99
C PRO A 21 10.89 -34.48 -32.64
N THR A 22 12.07 -34.73 -32.05
CA THR A 22 12.54 -36.07 -31.66
C THR A 22 12.58 -36.29 -30.16
N GLU A 23 12.04 -35.35 -29.39
CA GLU A 23 12.02 -35.39 -27.91
C GLU A 23 13.41 -35.63 -27.30
N ALA A 24 14.45 -35.10 -27.96
CA ALA A 24 15.84 -35.30 -27.57
C ALA A 24 16.31 -34.44 -26.38
N ILE A 25 15.47 -33.53 -25.89
CA ILE A 25 15.86 -32.54 -24.87
C ILE A 25 15.13 -32.85 -23.57
N THR A 26 15.90 -33.15 -22.52
CA THR A 26 15.43 -33.31 -21.14
C THR A 26 15.92 -32.14 -20.28
N PHE A 27 15.53 -32.10 -19.01
CA PHE A 27 15.95 -31.07 -18.08
C PHE A 27 16.59 -31.64 -16.82
N GLN A 28 17.67 -31.03 -16.37
CA GLN A 28 18.34 -31.35 -15.10
C GLN A 28 18.29 -30.16 -14.16
N THR A 29 18.11 -30.43 -12.87
CA THR A 29 18.20 -29.41 -11.82
C THR A 29 19.66 -29.17 -11.46
N ASP A 30 20.03 -27.89 -11.32
CA ASP A 30 21.31 -27.52 -10.76
C ASP A 30 21.32 -27.55 -9.21
N GLU A 31 22.44 -27.19 -8.61
CA GLU A 31 22.65 -27.16 -7.17
C GLU A 31 21.67 -26.22 -6.42
N GLN A 32 21.13 -25.23 -7.13
CA GLN A 32 20.16 -24.26 -6.65
C GLN A 32 18.70 -24.70 -6.94
N GLY A 33 18.49 -25.86 -7.57
CA GLY A 33 17.16 -26.39 -7.89
C GLY A 33 16.53 -25.82 -9.15
N PHE A 34 17.30 -25.19 -10.02
CA PHE A 34 16.83 -24.61 -11.27
C PHE A 34 17.03 -25.56 -12.45
N TRP A 35 16.06 -25.65 -13.36
CA TRP A 35 16.15 -26.53 -14.53
C TRP A 35 16.98 -25.92 -15.67
N TYR A 36 17.81 -26.76 -16.31
CA TYR A 36 18.56 -26.45 -17.53
C TYR A 36 18.48 -27.62 -18.54
N PRO A 37 18.49 -27.32 -19.85
CA PRO A 37 18.30 -28.35 -20.88
C PRO A 37 19.53 -29.24 -21.03
N ARG A 38 19.30 -30.54 -21.24
CA ARG A 38 20.30 -31.54 -21.61
C ARG A 38 19.87 -32.20 -22.92
N VAL A 39 20.78 -32.26 -23.89
CA VAL A 39 20.51 -32.86 -25.20
C VAL A 39 21.00 -34.31 -25.18
N GLY A 40 20.11 -35.24 -25.55
CA GLY A 40 20.40 -36.66 -25.69
C GLY A 40 20.63 -37.10 -27.14
N ASN A 41 20.87 -38.40 -27.31
CA ASN A 41 21.33 -38.98 -28.58
C ASN A 41 20.28 -38.96 -29.71
N LYS A 42 19.00 -38.74 -29.40
CA LYS A 42 17.92 -38.59 -30.40
C LYS A 42 18.00 -37.26 -31.18
N CYS A 43 18.97 -36.38 -30.88
CA CYS A 43 19.08 -35.08 -31.50
C CYS A 43 19.54 -35.19 -32.96
N ILE A 44 18.71 -34.71 -33.89
CA ILE A 44 19.01 -34.65 -35.32
C ILE A 44 19.67 -33.32 -35.76
N ASN A 45 20.13 -32.50 -34.81
CA ASN A 45 20.83 -31.23 -35.05
C ASN A 45 20.06 -30.20 -35.92
N CYS A 46 18.72 -30.23 -35.91
CA CYS A 46 17.86 -29.32 -36.69
C CYS A 46 17.92 -27.83 -36.27
N GLY A 47 18.52 -27.50 -35.12
CA GLY A 47 18.71 -26.12 -34.66
C GLY A 47 17.44 -25.40 -34.16
N LEU A 48 16.26 -26.01 -34.23
CA LEU A 48 14.98 -25.39 -33.85
C LEU A 48 14.97 -24.83 -32.43
N CYS A 49 15.51 -25.57 -31.47
CA CYS A 49 15.59 -25.16 -30.06
C CYS A 49 16.40 -23.87 -29.85
N LEU A 50 17.39 -23.59 -30.69
CA LEU A 50 18.18 -22.36 -30.67
C LEU A 50 17.43 -21.23 -31.40
N LYS A 51 16.95 -21.51 -32.62
CA LYS A 51 16.23 -20.54 -33.47
C LYS A 51 14.96 -20.01 -32.82
N LYS A 52 14.27 -20.83 -32.02
CA LYS A 52 13.05 -20.44 -31.31
C LYS A 52 13.31 -19.94 -29.89
N CYS A 53 14.50 -20.10 -29.31
CA CYS A 53 14.75 -19.71 -27.93
C CYS A 53 14.54 -18.19 -27.74
N PRO A 54 13.56 -17.74 -26.93
CA PRO A 54 13.32 -16.31 -26.75
C PRO A 54 14.49 -15.62 -26.04
N SER A 55 15.31 -16.35 -25.27
CA SER A 55 16.51 -15.80 -24.63
C SER A 55 17.64 -15.51 -25.63
N LEU A 56 17.74 -16.26 -26.73
CA LEU A 56 18.81 -16.11 -27.73
C LEU A 56 18.43 -15.19 -28.89
N ASN A 57 17.14 -14.94 -29.08
CA ASN A 57 16.63 -14.12 -30.18
C ASN A 57 16.04 -12.82 -29.63
N ASN A 58 16.06 -11.76 -30.44
CA ASN A 58 15.44 -10.49 -30.07
C ASN A 58 13.93 -10.59 -30.15
N GLN A 59 13.26 -9.87 -29.27
CA GLN A 59 11.82 -9.69 -29.37
C GLN A 59 11.53 -8.53 -30.31
N GLU A 60 10.34 -8.55 -30.90
CA GLU A 60 9.88 -7.44 -31.72
C GLU A 60 9.66 -6.22 -30.83
N ASN A 61 10.03 -5.06 -31.35
CA ASN A 61 9.78 -3.80 -30.69
C ASN A 61 8.28 -3.48 -30.73
N ASN A 62 7.81 -2.78 -29.70
CA ASN A 62 6.49 -2.19 -29.63
C ASN A 62 6.70 -0.72 -29.27
N ASP A 63 6.16 0.18 -30.09
CA ASP A 63 6.25 1.63 -29.85
C ASP A 63 4.99 2.17 -29.17
N ILE A 64 4.01 1.31 -28.87
CA ILE A 64 2.75 1.70 -28.23
C ILE A 64 2.96 1.86 -26.73
N GLN A 65 2.89 3.10 -26.24
CA GLN A 65 2.82 3.36 -24.80
C GLN A 65 1.55 2.75 -24.21
N PRO A 66 1.66 1.98 -23.10
CA PRO A 66 0.51 1.29 -22.55
C PRO A 66 -0.45 2.27 -21.85
N ALA A 67 -1.75 2.06 -22.01
CA ALA A 67 -2.73 2.71 -21.15
C ALA A 67 -2.66 2.10 -19.74
N VAL A 68 -2.66 2.94 -18.70
CA VAL A 68 -2.46 2.50 -17.32
C VAL A 68 -3.72 2.75 -16.49
N TYR A 69 -4.11 1.74 -15.71
CA TYR A 69 -5.27 1.79 -14.84
C TYR A 69 -4.91 1.33 -13.42
N ALA A 70 -5.40 2.05 -12.42
CA ALA A 70 -5.63 1.51 -11.08
C ALA A 70 -6.98 0.83 -11.08
N LEU A 71 -7.07 -0.40 -10.57
CA LEU A 71 -8.33 -1.15 -10.58
C LEU A 71 -8.38 -2.28 -9.55
N TRP A 72 -9.60 -2.64 -9.17
CA TRP A 72 -9.92 -3.81 -8.36
C TRP A 72 -11.34 -4.33 -8.65
N SER A 73 -11.60 -5.60 -8.35
CA SER A 73 -12.92 -6.23 -8.49
C SER A 73 -13.94 -5.56 -7.57
N LYS A 74 -15.15 -5.32 -8.09
CA LYS A 74 -16.32 -4.90 -7.32
C LYS A 74 -16.81 -5.99 -6.35
N ASP A 75 -16.45 -7.25 -6.59
CA ASP A 75 -16.68 -8.33 -5.64
C ASP A 75 -15.55 -8.37 -4.60
N ASP A 76 -15.88 -7.93 -3.39
CA ASP A 76 -14.97 -7.91 -2.25
C ASP A 76 -14.42 -9.30 -1.91
N ASN A 77 -15.19 -10.37 -2.11
CA ASN A 77 -14.71 -11.73 -1.85
C ASN A 77 -13.60 -12.10 -2.84
N THR A 78 -13.81 -11.85 -4.14
CA THR A 78 -12.78 -11.99 -5.16
C THR A 78 -11.56 -11.12 -4.86
N ARG A 79 -11.77 -9.86 -4.47
CA ARG A 79 -10.70 -8.93 -4.14
C ARG A 79 -9.86 -9.47 -2.97
N ILE A 80 -10.47 -9.88 -1.87
CA ILE A 80 -9.77 -10.38 -0.68
C ILE A 80 -9.04 -11.70 -0.93
N THR A 81 -9.64 -12.63 -1.66
CA THR A 81 -9.06 -13.95 -1.95
C THR A 81 -8.01 -13.92 -3.07
N SER A 82 -7.86 -12.80 -3.78
CA SER A 82 -6.83 -12.60 -4.79
C SER A 82 -5.57 -11.94 -4.20
N THR A 83 -4.42 -12.08 -4.87
CA THR A 83 -3.13 -11.48 -4.43
C THR A 83 -3.15 -9.95 -4.35
N SER A 84 -3.96 -9.30 -5.18
CA SER A 84 -4.02 -7.85 -5.37
C SER A 84 -5.48 -7.45 -5.69
N GLY A 85 -5.76 -6.52 -6.58
CA GLY A 85 -7.13 -6.10 -6.93
C GLY A 85 -8.05 -7.17 -7.56
N GLY A 86 -7.56 -8.37 -7.90
CA GLY A 86 -8.39 -9.43 -8.51
C GLY A 86 -8.45 -9.45 -10.04
N VAL A 87 -7.58 -8.69 -10.71
CA VAL A 87 -7.61 -8.47 -12.17
C VAL A 87 -7.50 -9.75 -13.00
N PHE A 88 -6.57 -10.65 -12.67
CA PHE A 88 -6.44 -11.93 -13.36
C PHE A 88 -7.75 -12.72 -13.32
N TRP A 89 -8.38 -12.80 -12.14
CA TRP A 89 -9.58 -13.60 -11.94
C TRP A 89 -10.74 -13.10 -12.80
N GLU A 90 -11.06 -11.80 -12.73
CA GLU A 90 -12.20 -11.23 -13.45
C GLU A 90 -12.04 -11.33 -14.97
N ILE A 91 -10.82 -11.05 -15.49
CA ILE A 91 -10.54 -11.20 -16.93
C ILE A 91 -10.63 -12.67 -17.33
N ALA A 92 -10.02 -13.58 -16.58
CA ALA A 92 -10.01 -15.00 -16.90
C ALA A 92 -11.41 -15.63 -16.84
N LYS A 93 -12.20 -15.29 -15.81
CA LYS A 93 -13.59 -15.72 -15.65
C LYS A 93 -14.43 -15.23 -16.83
N LYS A 94 -14.29 -13.96 -17.22
CA LYS A 94 -14.98 -13.43 -18.40
C LYS A 94 -14.54 -14.13 -19.68
N PHE A 95 -13.24 -14.42 -19.84
CA PHE A 95 -12.70 -15.11 -21.00
C PHE A 95 -13.28 -16.53 -21.16
N ILE A 96 -13.39 -17.29 -20.06
CA ILE A 96 -14.04 -18.61 -20.03
C ILE A 96 -15.53 -18.49 -20.37
N SER A 97 -16.24 -17.49 -19.82
CA SER A 97 -17.67 -17.28 -20.12
C SER A 97 -17.98 -17.04 -21.60
N LYS A 98 -16.97 -16.63 -22.38
CA LYS A 98 -17.05 -16.45 -23.84
C LYS A 98 -16.56 -17.68 -24.63
N GLY A 99 -16.39 -18.84 -23.97
CA GLY A 99 -15.95 -20.08 -24.60
C GLY A 99 -14.44 -20.19 -24.84
N GLY A 100 -13.64 -19.26 -24.29
CA GLY A 100 -12.19 -19.34 -24.30
C GLY A 100 -11.65 -20.29 -23.21
N VAL A 101 -10.35 -20.59 -23.27
CA VAL A 101 -9.65 -21.36 -22.22
C VAL A 101 -8.53 -20.53 -21.61
N VAL A 102 -8.23 -20.79 -20.34
CA VAL A 102 -7.20 -20.04 -19.60
C VAL A 102 -6.05 -20.96 -19.25
N VAL A 103 -4.83 -20.49 -19.42
CA VAL A 103 -3.61 -21.18 -18.97
C VAL A 103 -2.93 -20.34 -17.90
N GLY A 104 -2.56 -20.98 -16.81
CA GLY A 104 -1.92 -20.31 -15.68
C GLY A 104 -1.21 -21.30 -14.77
N CYS A 105 -0.75 -20.84 -13.61
CA CYS A 105 0.03 -21.66 -12.68
C CYS A 105 -0.83 -22.17 -11.51
N ARG A 106 -0.81 -23.49 -11.28
CA ARG A 106 -1.35 -24.12 -10.06
C ARG A 106 -0.24 -24.75 -9.23
N TYR A 107 -0.53 -24.99 -7.95
CA TYR A 107 0.28 -25.91 -7.15
C TYR A 107 0.03 -27.35 -7.62
N ARG A 108 1.03 -28.22 -7.51
CA ARG A 108 0.76 -29.67 -7.55
C ARG A 108 0.14 -30.11 -6.22
N GLU A 109 -0.37 -31.32 -6.17
CA GLU A 109 -0.95 -31.93 -4.97
C GLU A 109 -0.01 -31.90 -3.74
N ASP A 110 1.31 -31.84 -3.96
CA ASP A 110 2.30 -31.77 -2.90
C ASP A 110 2.44 -30.40 -2.22
N TRP A 111 1.81 -29.34 -2.77
CA TRP A 111 1.94 -27.94 -2.33
C TRP A 111 3.38 -27.39 -2.24
N LYS A 112 4.35 -28.14 -2.76
CA LYS A 112 5.79 -27.85 -2.74
C LYS A 112 6.34 -27.54 -4.12
N SER A 113 5.56 -27.88 -5.15
CA SER A 113 5.86 -27.63 -6.54
C SER A 113 4.67 -27.02 -7.25
N ALA A 114 4.90 -26.48 -8.44
CA ALA A 114 3.88 -25.80 -9.23
C ALA A 114 4.08 -26.09 -10.71
N GLU A 115 2.99 -26.08 -11.48
CA GLU A 115 2.99 -26.31 -12.92
C GLU A 115 2.01 -25.39 -13.62
N HIS A 116 2.22 -25.19 -14.93
CA HIS A 116 1.18 -24.59 -15.76
C HIS A 116 0.10 -25.62 -16.11
N ALA A 117 -1.15 -25.22 -15.93
CA ALA A 117 -2.34 -26.02 -16.22
C ALA A 117 -3.33 -25.21 -17.06
N ILE A 118 -4.29 -25.92 -17.65
CA ILE A 118 -5.35 -25.37 -18.50
C ILE A 118 -6.65 -25.45 -17.71
N ALA A 119 -7.38 -24.33 -17.66
CA ALA A 119 -8.71 -24.23 -17.09
C ALA A 119 -9.73 -24.00 -18.22
N TYR A 120 -10.72 -24.89 -18.27
CA TYR A 120 -11.86 -24.84 -19.19
C TYR A 120 -13.13 -24.30 -18.53
N ASN A 121 -13.18 -24.29 -17.19
CA ASN A 121 -14.32 -23.86 -16.39
C ASN A 121 -13.85 -23.09 -15.14
N GLU A 122 -14.80 -22.58 -14.36
CA GLU A 122 -14.51 -21.75 -13.18
C GLU A 122 -13.86 -22.54 -12.03
N ASP A 123 -14.22 -23.82 -11.85
CA ASP A 123 -13.64 -24.68 -10.80
C ASP A 123 -12.15 -24.93 -11.06
N GLU A 124 -11.79 -25.25 -12.30
CA GLU A 124 -10.38 -25.38 -12.70
C GLU A 124 -9.64 -24.03 -12.65
N LEU A 125 -10.34 -22.91 -12.88
CA LEU A 125 -9.75 -21.58 -12.78
C LEU A 125 -9.37 -21.23 -11.33
N LEU A 126 -10.10 -21.74 -10.33
CA LEU A 126 -9.76 -21.53 -8.91
C LEU A 126 -8.36 -22.06 -8.58
N GLU A 127 -7.92 -23.16 -9.18
CA GLU A 127 -6.57 -23.71 -8.98
C GLU A 127 -5.46 -22.75 -9.46
N LEU A 128 -5.78 -21.94 -10.49
CA LEU A 128 -4.86 -20.95 -11.07
C LEU A 128 -4.80 -19.65 -10.26
N LYS A 129 -5.75 -19.44 -9.33
CA LYS A 129 -5.85 -18.22 -8.54
C LYS A 129 -4.65 -18.05 -7.59
N GLY A 130 -4.32 -16.79 -7.30
CA GLY A 130 -3.23 -16.43 -6.40
C GLY A 130 -1.83 -16.57 -7.02
N SER A 131 -0.85 -15.92 -6.39
CA SER A 131 0.52 -15.85 -6.91
C SER A 131 1.42 -16.92 -6.30
N LYS A 132 2.14 -17.63 -7.17
CA LYS A 132 3.17 -18.60 -6.79
C LYS A 132 4.54 -17.96 -7.01
N TYR A 133 5.28 -17.70 -5.94
CA TYR A 133 6.52 -16.90 -5.98
C TYR A 133 7.79 -17.74 -6.26
N PHE A 134 7.69 -18.83 -6.99
CA PHE A 134 8.82 -19.69 -7.38
C PHE A 134 8.58 -20.26 -8.78
N GLN A 135 9.59 -20.88 -9.39
CA GLN A 135 9.49 -21.35 -10.76
C GLN A 135 8.44 -22.47 -10.92
N SER A 136 7.45 -22.24 -11.78
CA SER A 136 6.50 -23.26 -12.21
C SER A 136 7.06 -24.10 -13.34
N ASP A 137 6.72 -25.39 -13.36
CA ASP A 137 6.98 -26.25 -14.49
C ASP A 137 6.08 -25.90 -15.69
N THR A 138 6.63 -25.90 -16.89
CA THR A 138 5.93 -25.61 -18.15
C THR A 138 6.15 -26.72 -19.18
N GLU A 139 6.51 -27.92 -18.73
CA GLU A 139 6.70 -29.07 -19.61
C GLU A 139 5.39 -29.46 -20.31
N GLY A 140 5.43 -29.61 -21.64
CA GLY A 140 4.31 -30.02 -22.47
C GLY A 140 3.20 -28.98 -22.65
N ILE A 141 3.17 -27.89 -21.87
CA ILE A 141 2.07 -26.93 -21.92
C ILE A 141 2.01 -26.19 -23.26
N TYR A 142 3.15 -25.89 -23.88
CA TYR A 142 3.17 -25.14 -25.14
C TYR A 142 2.60 -26.00 -26.28
N LYS A 143 2.92 -27.31 -26.30
CA LYS A 143 2.31 -28.27 -27.23
C LYS A 143 0.79 -28.33 -27.06
N LYS A 144 0.30 -28.42 -25.82
CA LYS A 144 -1.14 -28.46 -25.52
C LYS A 144 -1.86 -27.17 -25.95
N VAL A 145 -1.28 -26.01 -25.65
CA VAL A 145 -1.83 -24.71 -26.08
C VAL A 145 -1.91 -24.61 -27.60
N LYS A 146 -0.85 -25.02 -28.31
CA LYS A 146 -0.87 -25.00 -29.78
C LYS A 146 -1.98 -25.86 -30.35
N LYS A 147 -2.19 -27.06 -29.83
CA LYS A 147 -3.31 -27.92 -30.25
C LYS A 147 -4.67 -27.21 -30.11
N ILE A 148 -4.92 -26.57 -28.96
CA ILE A 148 -6.18 -25.84 -28.73
C ILE A 148 -6.37 -24.68 -29.70
N LEU A 149 -5.29 -23.97 -30.02
CA LEU A 149 -5.32 -22.88 -31.01
C LEU A 149 -5.57 -23.42 -32.43
N ASP A 150 -4.96 -24.55 -32.77
CA ASP A 150 -5.16 -25.23 -34.06
C ASP A 150 -6.60 -25.76 -34.20
N ASP A 151 -7.25 -26.12 -33.08
CA ASP A 151 -8.68 -26.46 -33.00
C ASP A 151 -9.60 -25.21 -33.05
N GLY A 152 -9.05 -24.01 -33.29
CA GLY A 152 -9.80 -22.77 -33.49
C GLY A 152 -10.27 -22.06 -32.21
N LYS A 153 -9.92 -22.57 -31.02
CA LYS A 153 -10.34 -21.96 -29.74
C LYS A 153 -9.44 -20.79 -29.33
N LYS A 154 -10.03 -19.78 -28.67
CA LYS A 154 -9.29 -18.68 -28.03
C LYS A 154 -8.61 -19.16 -26.75
N VAL A 155 -7.34 -18.77 -26.55
CA VAL A 155 -6.55 -19.11 -25.35
C VAL A 155 -6.02 -17.84 -24.69
N LEU A 156 -6.25 -17.67 -23.39
CA LEU A 156 -5.60 -16.67 -22.55
C LEU A 156 -4.46 -17.32 -21.78
N PHE A 157 -3.21 -17.07 -22.18
CA PHE A 157 -2.03 -17.57 -21.49
C PHE A 157 -1.53 -16.54 -20.48
N CYS A 158 -1.60 -16.87 -19.20
CA CYS A 158 -1.08 -16.07 -18.09
C CYS A 158 0.22 -16.67 -17.54
N GLY A 159 1.29 -15.87 -17.51
CA GLY A 159 2.58 -16.32 -17.02
C GLY A 159 3.58 -15.19 -16.80
N SER A 160 4.79 -15.52 -16.36
CA SER A 160 5.86 -14.52 -16.27
C SER A 160 6.24 -14.01 -17.67
N PRO A 161 6.80 -12.78 -17.79
CA PRO A 161 7.14 -12.22 -19.10
C PRO A 161 8.02 -13.14 -19.97
N CYS A 162 8.92 -13.90 -19.36
CA CYS A 162 9.76 -14.86 -20.08
C CYS A 162 9.04 -16.15 -20.52
N GLN A 163 7.95 -16.55 -19.84
CA GLN A 163 7.06 -17.63 -20.28
C GLN A 163 6.15 -17.15 -21.41
N ILE A 164 5.66 -15.91 -21.35
CA ILE A 164 4.91 -15.30 -22.46
C ILE A 164 5.78 -15.23 -23.73
N ALA A 165 7.05 -14.81 -23.58
CA ALA A 165 8.01 -14.84 -24.67
C ALA A 165 8.18 -16.24 -25.28
N ALA A 166 8.15 -17.28 -24.46
CA ALA A 166 8.30 -18.66 -24.89
C ALA A 166 7.08 -19.16 -25.68
N ILE A 167 5.85 -18.93 -25.20
CA ILE A 167 4.64 -19.35 -25.93
C ILE A 167 4.49 -18.60 -27.25
N LYS A 168 4.74 -17.28 -27.28
CA LYS A 168 4.69 -16.50 -28.53
C LYS A 168 5.69 -17.03 -29.57
N SER A 169 6.92 -17.35 -29.13
CA SER A 169 7.92 -17.93 -30.04
C SER A 169 7.54 -19.33 -30.53
N PHE A 170 6.97 -20.15 -29.64
CA PHE A 170 6.53 -21.51 -29.94
C PHE A 170 5.41 -21.54 -30.99
N VAL A 171 4.34 -20.77 -30.77
CA VAL A 171 3.17 -20.76 -31.67
C VAL A 171 3.45 -19.97 -32.95
N GLY A 172 4.21 -18.87 -32.87
CA GLY A 172 4.48 -17.99 -34.00
C GLY A 172 3.55 -16.78 -34.08
N LYS A 173 3.72 -15.96 -35.13
CA LYS A 173 3.10 -14.63 -35.27
C LYS A 173 1.61 -14.69 -35.66
N ASP A 174 1.18 -15.77 -36.31
CA ASP A 174 -0.17 -15.89 -36.88
C ASP A 174 -1.22 -16.38 -35.87
N ALA A 175 -0.86 -16.44 -34.59
CA ALA A 175 -1.74 -16.91 -33.51
C ALA A 175 -2.76 -15.83 -33.08
N TYR A 176 -3.70 -15.48 -33.97
CA TYR A 176 -4.77 -14.52 -33.70
C TYR A 176 -5.59 -14.92 -32.44
N ASN A 177 -5.77 -16.21 -32.19
CA ASN A 177 -6.52 -16.72 -31.05
C ASN A 177 -5.74 -16.77 -29.72
N LEU A 178 -4.44 -16.45 -29.72
CA LEU A 178 -3.62 -16.39 -28.50
C LEU A 178 -3.68 -14.99 -27.89
N TYR A 179 -4.12 -14.90 -26.64
CA TYR A 179 -4.10 -13.73 -25.79
C TYR A 179 -3.09 -13.95 -24.67
N CYS A 180 -2.32 -12.93 -24.33
CA CYS A 180 -1.22 -13.03 -23.39
C CYS A 180 -1.41 -12.05 -22.23
N MET A 181 -1.40 -12.56 -21.01
CA MET A 181 -1.35 -11.76 -19.79
C MET A 181 -0.04 -12.06 -19.05
N ASP A 182 0.70 -11.03 -18.68
CA ASP A 182 1.79 -11.20 -17.72
C ASP A 182 1.59 -10.35 -16.49
N PHE A 183 2.54 -10.48 -15.55
CA PHE A 183 2.58 -9.68 -14.35
C PHE A 183 3.93 -8.97 -14.19
N ILE A 184 3.93 -7.89 -13.40
CA ILE A 184 5.13 -7.17 -12.99
C ILE A 184 6.00 -8.11 -12.14
N CYS A 185 6.90 -8.81 -12.84
CA CYS A 185 7.74 -9.83 -12.25
C CYS A 185 9.01 -9.23 -11.65
N ARG A 186 9.17 -9.37 -10.33
CA ARG A 186 10.41 -8.99 -9.63
C ARG A 186 11.54 -9.95 -10.00
N SER A 187 11.35 -11.23 -9.73
CA SER A 187 12.26 -12.33 -10.06
C SER A 187 11.55 -13.67 -9.88
N ILE A 188 12.13 -14.73 -10.44
CA ILE A 188 11.72 -16.13 -10.23
C ILE A 188 12.61 -16.74 -9.16
N ASN A 189 12.00 -17.38 -8.16
CA ASN A 189 12.73 -18.04 -7.07
C ASN A 189 12.88 -19.55 -7.30
N SER A 190 13.85 -20.13 -6.59
CA SER A 190 14.19 -21.56 -6.64
C SER A 190 13.06 -22.47 -6.14
N PRO A 191 12.65 -23.48 -6.93
CA PRO A 191 11.80 -24.58 -6.46
C PRO A 191 12.40 -25.32 -5.26
N LYS A 192 13.73 -25.53 -5.22
CA LYS A 192 14.42 -26.18 -4.10
C LYS A 192 14.31 -25.36 -2.81
N ALA A 193 14.45 -24.04 -2.90
CA ALA A 193 14.30 -23.16 -1.74
C ALA A 193 12.86 -23.16 -1.22
N PHE A 194 11.87 -23.12 -2.11
CA PHE A 194 10.46 -23.18 -1.72
C PHE A 194 10.08 -24.54 -1.10
N LYS A 195 10.52 -25.64 -1.71
CA LYS A 195 10.35 -26.99 -1.13
C LYS A 195 10.95 -27.07 0.29
N ALA A 196 12.17 -26.57 0.48
CA ALA A 196 12.81 -26.58 1.80
C ALA A 196 12.06 -25.72 2.84
N TYR A 197 11.45 -24.61 2.41
CA TYR A 197 10.58 -23.79 3.27
C TYR A 197 9.34 -24.58 3.73
N ILE A 198 8.64 -25.24 2.81
CA ILE A 198 7.45 -26.04 3.15
C ILE A 198 7.82 -27.29 3.95
N ASP A 199 8.91 -28.00 3.60
CA ASP A 199 9.39 -29.16 4.36
C ASP A 199 9.71 -28.82 5.82
N GLU A 200 10.30 -27.65 6.08
CA GLU A 200 10.54 -27.20 7.45
C GLU A 200 9.24 -26.88 8.19
N LEU A 201 8.26 -26.28 7.52
CA LEU A 201 6.95 -26.03 8.13
C LEU A 201 6.22 -27.33 8.46
N GLU A 202 6.21 -28.32 7.56
CA GLU A 202 5.63 -29.64 7.84
C GLU A 202 6.31 -30.29 9.05
N LYS A 203 7.65 -30.26 9.09
CA LYS A 203 8.42 -30.84 10.21
C LYS A 203 8.10 -30.16 11.54
N ASN A 204 7.97 -28.83 11.54
CA ASN A 204 7.70 -28.08 12.77
C ASN A 204 6.27 -28.27 13.30
N ASN A 205 5.30 -28.53 12.42
CA ASN A 205 3.91 -28.78 12.82
C ASN A 205 3.57 -30.29 12.88
N ASN A 206 4.53 -31.16 12.56
CA ASN A 206 4.34 -32.61 12.47
C ASN A 206 3.09 -33.01 11.65
N SER A 207 2.84 -32.30 10.54
CA SER A 207 1.65 -32.48 9.70
C SER A 207 1.93 -32.05 8.26
N LYS A 208 1.22 -32.62 7.28
CA LYS A 208 1.36 -32.27 5.87
C LYS A 208 0.62 -30.98 5.53
N VAL A 209 1.17 -30.24 4.58
CA VAL A 209 0.53 -29.03 4.07
C VAL A 209 -0.55 -29.40 3.05
N ILE A 210 -1.73 -28.78 3.21
CA ILE A 210 -2.89 -28.96 2.33
C ILE A 210 -3.27 -27.69 1.58
N GLU A 211 -2.70 -26.55 1.95
CA GLU A 211 -2.95 -25.28 1.26
C GLU A 211 -1.81 -24.29 1.51
N VAL A 212 -1.39 -23.59 0.47
CA VAL A 212 -0.48 -22.45 0.56
C VAL A 212 -1.08 -21.23 -0.13
N HIS A 213 -1.22 -20.15 0.61
CA HIS A 213 -1.70 -18.87 0.10
C HIS A 213 -0.68 -17.76 0.43
N LEU A 214 0.16 -17.45 -0.56
CA LEU A 214 1.14 -16.36 -0.47
C LEU A 214 0.49 -15.00 -0.73
N LYS A 215 0.86 -13.99 0.06
CA LYS A 215 0.20 -12.66 0.11
C LYS A 215 -1.28 -12.73 0.48
N ASN A 216 -1.62 -13.60 1.42
CA ASN A 216 -2.89 -13.58 2.12
C ASN A 216 -3.12 -12.21 2.77
N LYS A 217 -4.38 -11.74 2.79
CA LYS A 217 -4.76 -10.39 3.22
C LYS A 217 -5.39 -10.31 4.61
N LYS A 218 -5.30 -11.36 5.44
CA LYS A 218 -5.81 -11.36 6.83
C LYS A 218 -5.29 -10.17 7.65
N TYR A 219 -4.04 -9.76 7.43
CA TYR A 219 -3.42 -8.59 8.06
C TYR A 219 -3.30 -7.37 7.12
N GLY A 220 -4.10 -7.35 6.06
CA GLY A 220 -4.06 -6.36 4.99
C GLY A 220 -3.05 -6.68 3.90
N TRP A 221 -3.32 -6.20 2.69
CA TRP A 221 -2.54 -6.45 1.47
C TRP A 221 -1.05 -6.09 1.58
N GLN A 222 -0.71 -5.04 2.33
CA GLN A 222 0.66 -4.58 2.51
C GLN A 222 1.48 -5.37 3.55
N SER A 223 0.84 -6.28 4.28
CA SER A 223 1.51 -7.19 5.23
C SER A 223 2.36 -8.24 4.52
N LEU A 224 2.03 -8.56 3.27
CA LEU A 224 2.62 -9.65 2.48
C LEU A 224 2.57 -11.00 3.21
N ALA A 225 1.51 -11.24 3.99
CA ALA A 225 1.44 -12.44 4.81
C ALA A 225 1.40 -13.72 3.97
N SER A 226 2.13 -14.74 4.40
CA SER A 226 2.01 -16.10 3.85
C SER A 226 1.18 -16.93 4.81
N GLN A 227 0.16 -17.60 4.29
CA GLN A 227 -0.68 -18.55 5.01
C GLN A 227 -0.37 -19.96 4.51
N VAL A 228 -0.24 -20.89 5.45
CA VAL A 228 -0.05 -22.33 5.20
C VAL A 228 -0.97 -23.09 6.13
N LYS A 229 -1.80 -23.99 5.58
CA LYS A 229 -2.72 -24.84 6.35
C LYS A 229 -2.26 -26.29 6.32
N PHE A 230 -2.53 -27.01 7.39
CA PHE A 230 -2.07 -28.38 7.60
C PHE A 230 -3.24 -29.37 7.76
N GLU A 231 -2.99 -30.65 7.50
CA GLU A 231 -3.99 -31.74 7.64
C GLU A 231 -4.53 -31.86 9.07
N ASN A 232 -3.72 -31.53 10.07
CA ASN A 232 -4.12 -31.57 11.49
C ASN A 232 -5.06 -30.41 11.88
N GLY A 233 -5.45 -29.54 10.95
CA GLY A 233 -6.31 -28.37 11.19
C GLY A 233 -5.57 -27.13 11.68
N GLU A 234 -4.26 -27.20 11.91
CA GLU A 234 -3.45 -26.03 12.29
C GLU A 234 -3.21 -25.09 11.09
N GLU A 235 -2.90 -23.83 11.40
CA GLU A 235 -2.61 -22.79 10.42
C GLU A 235 -1.40 -21.96 10.85
N SER A 236 -0.47 -21.75 9.92
CA SER A 236 0.63 -20.78 10.06
C SER A 236 0.38 -19.58 9.17
N ILE A 237 0.17 -18.41 9.78
CA ILE A 237 0.12 -17.13 9.05
C ILE A 237 1.18 -16.15 9.56
N LYS A 238 2.11 -15.75 8.67
CA LYS A 238 3.26 -14.90 9.03
C LYS A 238 3.38 -13.73 8.06
N ASP A 239 3.45 -12.52 8.60
CA ASP A 239 3.66 -11.29 7.81
C ASP A 239 5.11 -11.15 7.33
N LYS A 240 5.38 -10.11 6.54
CA LYS A 240 6.72 -9.79 6.01
C LYS A 240 7.82 -9.64 7.08
N ASN A 241 7.45 -9.35 8.32
CA ASN A 241 8.39 -9.16 9.43
C ASN A 241 8.73 -10.47 10.13
N ASN A 242 7.93 -11.51 9.95
CA ASN A 242 8.07 -12.79 10.64
C ASN A 242 8.33 -13.96 9.70
N ASP A 243 7.91 -13.89 8.44
CA ASP A 243 8.10 -14.96 7.47
C ASP A 243 9.51 -14.96 6.86
N PHE A 244 10.25 -16.06 7.06
CA PHE A 244 11.58 -16.25 6.47
C PHE A 244 11.52 -16.37 4.94
N TRP A 245 10.41 -16.85 4.36
CA TRP A 245 10.24 -16.83 2.91
C TRP A 245 10.25 -15.39 2.41
N VAL A 246 9.33 -14.55 2.87
CA VAL A 246 9.28 -13.13 2.47
C VAL A 246 10.60 -12.40 2.74
N LYS A 247 11.25 -12.66 3.88
CA LYS A 247 12.56 -12.06 4.22
C LYS A 247 13.67 -12.40 3.25
N GLY A 248 13.77 -13.67 2.86
CA GLY A 248 14.78 -14.16 1.93
C GLY A 248 14.56 -13.65 0.51
N PHE A 249 13.30 -13.62 0.08
CA PHE A 249 12.91 -13.20 -1.27
C PHE A 249 12.93 -11.67 -1.44
N ILE A 250 11.97 -10.99 -0.82
CA ILE A 250 11.65 -9.59 -1.15
C ILE A 250 12.78 -8.64 -0.79
N TYR A 251 13.43 -8.87 0.36
CA TYR A 251 14.42 -7.95 0.91
C TYR A 251 15.87 -8.34 0.61
N ASN A 252 16.16 -9.60 0.22
CA ASN A 252 17.53 -10.11 0.19
C ASN A 252 17.92 -10.92 -1.05
N ASP A 253 17.00 -11.25 -1.96
CA ASP A 253 17.33 -11.96 -3.22
C ASP A 253 18.07 -13.29 -3.03
N LEU A 254 17.82 -14.01 -1.93
CA LEU A 254 18.65 -15.16 -1.52
C LEU A 254 18.57 -16.38 -2.46
N TYR A 255 17.51 -16.50 -3.25
CA TYR A 255 17.26 -17.70 -4.04
C TYR A 255 16.63 -17.37 -5.41
N THR A 256 17.00 -16.21 -5.94
CA THR A 256 16.63 -15.71 -7.27
C THR A 256 17.31 -16.48 -8.41
N ARG A 257 16.62 -16.78 -9.51
CA ARG A 257 17.22 -17.42 -10.69
C ARG A 257 18.30 -16.55 -11.32
N GLU A 258 19.40 -17.16 -11.76
CA GLU A 258 20.55 -16.47 -12.36
C GLU A 258 20.16 -15.52 -13.52
N SER A 259 19.25 -15.94 -14.39
CA SER A 259 18.78 -15.11 -15.50
C SER A 259 17.89 -13.93 -15.09
N CYS A 260 17.37 -13.90 -13.86
CA CYS A 260 16.60 -12.75 -13.38
C CYS A 260 17.50 -11.54 -13.08
N TYR A 261 18.77 -11.75 -12.71
CA TYR A 261 19.74 -10.66 -12.55
C TYR A 261 20.06 -9.95 -13.87
N HIS A 262 19.82 -10.64 -14.99
CA HIS A 262 20.06 -10.18 -16.36
C HIS A 262 18.78 -10.23 -17.20
N CYS A 263 17.62 -10.03 -16.55
CA CYS A 263 16.34 -10.20 -17.22
C CYS A 263 16.18 -9.17 -18.34
N LYS A 264 16.00 -9.64 -19.58
CA LYS A 264 15.77 -8.79 -20.75
C LYS A 264 14.30 -8.47 -21.02
N TYR A 265 13.38 -8.97 -20.20
CA TYR A 265 11.93 -8.81 -20.37
C TYR A 265 11.33 -7.69 -19.50
N LYS A 266 12.18 -6.92 -18.81
CA LYS A 266 11.83 -5.73 -18.02
C LYS A 266 12.01 -4.47 -18.86
N VAL A 267 11.19 -4.36 -19.90
CA VAL A 267 11.26 -3.30 -20.90
C VAL A 267 9.95 -2.55 -21.01
N LEU A 268 10.04 -1.28 -21.39
CA LEU A 268 8.95 -0.42 -21.80
C LEU A 268 9.25 0.18 -23.18
N PRO A 269 8.26 0.27 -24.09
CA PRO A 269 6.91 -0.27 -23.95
C PRO A 269 6.89 -1.80 -23.80
N ARG A 270 5.80 -2.36 -23.23
CA ARG A 270 5.72 -3.80 -23.00
C ARG A 270 5.57 -4.52 -24.33
N VAL A 271 6.46 -5.48 -24.61
CA VAL A 271 6.50 -6.26 -25.87
C VAL A 271 6.00 -7.70 -25.71
N ASN A 272 5.91 -8.18 -24.47
CA ASN A 272 5.65 -9.58 -24.18
C ASN A 272 4.16 -9.93 -24.27
N SER A 273 3.31 -9.13 -23.64
CA SER A 273 1.91 -9.47 -23.34
C SER A 273 0.94 -8.41 -23.85
N ASP A 274 -0.33 -8.78 -23.98
CA ASP A 274 -1.43 -7.89 -24.31
C ASP A 274 -1.84 -7.03 -23.11
N ILE A 275 -1.81 -7.63 -21.90
CA ILE A 275 -1.98 -6.95 -20.62
C ILE A 275 -0.85 -7.33 -19.66
N SER A 276 -0.33 -6.36 -18.92
CA SER A 276 0.52 -6.60 -17.75
C SER A 276 -0.17 -6.14 -16.46
N ILE A 277 -0.25 -7.00 -15.45
CA ILE A 277 -0.87 -6.67 -14.15
C ILE A 277 0.15 -6.65 -13.01
N GLY A 278 -0.14 -5.94 -11.92
CA GLY A 278 0.68 -5.99 -10.72
C GLY A 278 0.01 -5.31 -9.55
N ASP A 279 0.71 -5.27 -8.43
CA ASP A 279 0.33 -4.44 -7.28
C ASP A 279 0.57 -2.96 -7.60
N PHE A 280 -0.39 -2.06 -7.33
CA PHE A 280 -0.16 -0.62 -7.49
C PHE A 280 0.51 -0.04 -6.23
N TRP A 281 1.82 -0.20 -6.13
CA TRP A 281 2.56 0.29 -4.98
C TRP A 281 2.64 1.82 -4.97
N LYS A 282 2.62 2.43 -3.78
CA LYS A 282 2.75 3.89 -3.57
C LYS A 282 1.72 4.77 -4.29
N ILE A 283 0.57 4.20 -4.68
CA ILE A 283 -0.57 5.00 -5.12
C ILE A 283 -0.97 5.98 -4.01
N GLN A 284 -1.19 7.25 -4.37
CA GLN A 284 -1.57 8.30 -3.43
C GLN A 284 -3.09 8.49 -3.40
N TYR A 285 -3.59 9.13 -2.33
CA TYR A 285 -4.99 9.54 -2.19
C TYR A 285 -6.01 8.37 -2.27
N GLN A 286 -5.66 7.22 -1.67
CA GLN A 286 -6.54 6.06 -1.59
C GLN A 286 -7.05 5.85 -0.16
N HIS A 287 -8.28 5.38 -0.02
CA HIS A 287 -8.86 5.06 1.28
C HIS A 287 -8.10 3.91 1.94
N LYS A 288 -7.98 3.96 3.27
CA LYS A 288 -7.28 2.92 4.05
C LYS A 288 -7.86 1.53 3.81
N GLU A 289 -9.18 1.45 3.60
CA GLU A 289 -9.87 0.20 3.30
C GLU A 289 -9.43 -0.39 1.95
N ASP A 290 -9.33 0.43 0.91
CA ASP A 290 -8.85 -0.02 -0.40
C ASP A 290 -7.40 -0.48 -0.34
N MET A 291 -6.57 0.23 0.43
CA MET A 291 -5.19 -0.16 0.68
C MET A 291 -5.09 -1.47 1.48
N PHE A 292 -6.07 -1.77 2.33
CA PHE A 292 -6.16 -3.04 3.06
C PHE A 292 -6.56 -4.18 2.11
N LYS A 293 -7.59 -3.97 1.27
CA LYS A 293 -8.13 -4.96 0.33
C LYS A 293 -7.25 -5.16 -0.90
N GLY A 294 -6.41 -4.19 -1.25
CA GLY A 294 -5.44 -4.23 -2.33
C GLY A 294 -5.94 -3.61 -3.63
N ILE A 295 -5.02 -2.98 -4.35
CA ILE A 295 -5.26 -2.26 -5.62
C ILE A 295 -4.25 -2.77 -6.64
N SER A 296 -4.73 -3.13 -7.83
CA SER A 296 -3.86 -3.53 -8.93
C SER A 296 -3.54 -2.34 -9.83
N VAL A 297 -2.37 -2.42 -10.46
CA VAL A 297 -2.05 -1.65 -11.66
C VAL A 297 -2.18 -2.57 -12.87
N MET A 298 -2.75 -2.07 -13.95
CA MET A 298 -2.85 -2.76 -15.23
C MET A 298 -2.33 -1.88 -16.36
N LEU A 299 -1.45 -2.45 -17.18
CA LEU A 299 -0.92 -1.85 -18.39
C LEU A 299 -1.57 -2.57 -19.58
N VAL A 300 -2.29 -1.84 -20.41
CA VAL A 300 -2.91 -2.33 -21.64
C VAL A 300 -1.96 -2.04 -22.80
N ASN A 301 -1.35 -3.09 -23.36
CA ASN A 301 -0.19 -2.97 -24.25
C ASN A 301 -0.53 -3.11 -25.74
N THR A 302 -1.66 -3.74 -26.05
CA THR A 302 -2.09 -4.05 -27.43
C THR A 302 -3.60 -3.87 -27.59
N LYS A 303 -4.08 -3.94 -28.84
CA LYS A 303 -5.52 -3.96 -29.15
C LYS A 303 -6.24 -5.17 -28.53
N LYS A 304 -5.61 -6.35 -28.51
CA LYS A 304 -6.16 -7.52 -27.80
C LYS A 304 -6.25 -7.28 -26.29
N GLY A 305 -5.28 -6.54 -25.74
CA GLY A 305 -5.34 -6.15 -24.33
C GLY A 305 -6.50 -5.19 -24.06
N ARG A 306 -6.76 -4.27 -25.00
CA ARG A 306 -7.92 -3.38 -24.93
C ARG A 306 -9.24 -4.17 -24.98
N GLU A 307 -9.35 -5.17 -25.87
CA GLU A 307 -10.48 -6.11 -25.94
C GLU A 307 -10.70 -6.84 -24.61
N LEU A 308 -9.65 -7.46 -24.05
CA LEU A 308 -9.72 -8.14 -22.75
C LEU A 308 -10.23 -7.22 -21.63
N PHE A 309 -9.73 -5.98 -21.58
CA PHE A 309 -10.17 -5.02 -20.58
C PHE A 309 -11.61 -4.54 -20.82
N ASP A 310 -11.98 -4.16 -22.06
CA ASP A 310 -13.35 -3.71 -22.37
C ASP A 310 -14.40 -4.77 -22.07
N ASP A 311 -14.09 -6.04 -22.33
CA ASP A 311 -14.98 -7.16 -22.06
C ASP A 311 -15.26 -7.40 -20.57
N SER A 312 -14.33 -7.00 -19.71
CA SER A 312 -14.35 -7.26 -18.27
C SER A 312 -14.51 -6.01 -17.40
N LYS A 313 -14.49 -4.81 -18.00
CA LYS A 313 -14.44 -3.52 -17.28
C LYS A 313 -15.57 -3.34 -16.25
N GLU A 314 -16.75 -3.88 -16.52
CA GLU A 314 -17.91 -3.74 -15.63
C GLU A 314 -17.70 -4.43 -14.27
N ALA A 315 -16.83 -5.45 -14.22
CA ALA A 315 -16.47 -6.15 -12.98
C ALA A 315 -15.52 -5.34 -12.08
N PHE A 316 -15.01 -4.20 -12.55
CA PHE A 316 -13.98 -3.43 -11.85
C PHE A 316 -14.48 -2.05 -11.41
N GLU A 317 -14.02 -1.63 -10.24
CA GLU A 317 -13.76 -0.21 -9.97
C GLU A 317 -12.41 0.14 -10.59
N TYR A 318 -12.33 1.19 -11.39
CA TYR A 318 -11.10 1.56 -12.08
C TYR A 318 -10.95 3.06 -12.33
N LYS A 319 -9.69 3.50 -12.43
CA LYS A 319 -9.31 4.87 -12.75
C LYS A 319 -8.07 4.90 -13.63
N SER A 320 -8.06 5.75 -14.64
CA SER A 320 -6.88 5.96 -15.49
C SER A 320 -5.75 6.68 -14.74
N HIS A 321 -4.52 6.28 -15.04
CA HIS A 321 -3.29 6.82 -14.47
C HIS A 321 -2.22 6.98 -15.54
N SER A 322 -1.16 7.70 -15.21
CA SER A 322 0.03 7.82 -16.06
C SER A 322 1.00 6.64 -15.85
N LEU A 323 1.86 6.39 -16.84
CA LEU A 323 2.93 5.40 -16.70
C LEU A 323 3.95 5.82 -15.64
N GLU A 324 4.23 7.12 -15.54
CA GLU A 324 5.13 7.72 -14.56
C GLU A 324 4.68 7.42 -13.13
N GLU A 325 3.38 7.55 -12.84
CA GLU A 325 2.80 7.20 -11.53
C GLU A 325 3.00 5.73 -11.18
N ALA A 326 2.74 4.82 -12.13
CA ALA A 326 2.98 3.39 -11.93
C ALA A 326 4.46 3.08 -11.65
N LEU A 327 5.39 3.78 -12.33
CA LEU A 327 6.83 3.54 -12.17
C LEU A 327 7.38 3.91 -10.79
N ILE A 328 6.77 4.89 -10.09
CA ILE A 328 7.19 5.31 -8.74
C ILE A 328 7.13 4.15 -7.74
N GLY A 329 6.07 3.34 -7.86
CA GLY A 329 5.78 2.18 -7.02
C GLY A 329 6.42 0.89 -7.51
N ASN A 330 6.60 0.75 -8.82
CA ASN A 330 6.85 -0.54 -9.46
C ASN A 330 8.20 -0.57 -10.18
N PRO A 331 9.35 -0.43 -9.46
CA PRO A 331 10.67 -0.44 -10.08
C PRO A 331 10.97 -1.76 -10.81
N ALA A 332 10.28 -2.85 -10.46
CA ALA A 332 10.41 -4.14 -11.12
C ALA A 332 9.96 -4.15 -12.60
N LEU A 333 9.32 -3.08 -13.10
CA LEU A 333 9.07 -2.87 -14.52
C LEU A 333 10.35 -2.66 -15.32
N LEU A 334 11.37 -2.03 -14.72
CA LEU A 334 12.60 -1.61 -15.41
C LEU A 334 13.89 -2.12 -14.74
N LYS A 335 13.85 -2.49 -13.47
CA LYS A 335 15.05 -2.83 -12.67
C LYS A 335 15.13 -4.32 -12.37
N ASN A 336 16.29 -4.88 -12.65
CA ASN A 336 16.65 -6.23 -12.23
C ASN A 336 16.99 -6.26 -10.73
N PRO A 337 16.79 -7.41 -10.07
CA PRO A 337 17.38 -7.65 -8.76
C PRO A 337 18.91 -7.54 -8.80
N VAL A 338 19.53 -7.35 -7.64
CA VAL A 338 20.98 -7.22 -7.52
C VAL A 338 21.59 -8.55 -7.06
N LYS A 339 22.57 -9.05 -7.81
CA LYS A 339 23.30 -10.27 -7.44
C LYS A 339 24.28 -9.97 -6.30
N THR A 340 24.28 -10.81 -5.27
CA THR A 340 25.21 -10.72 -4.14
C THR A 340 25.68 -12.11 -3.71
N ASP A 341 26.77 -12.18 -2.95
CA ASP A 341 27.28 -13.45 -2.40
C ASP A 341 26.31 -14.14 -1.42
N LYS A 342 25.27 -13.43 -0.95
CA LYS A 342 24.28 -13.99 -0.02
C LYS A 342 23.55 -15.19 -0.61
N GLN A 343 23.31 -15.21 -1.93
CA GLN A 343 22.67 -16.36 -2.58
C GLN A 343 23.53 -17.62 -2.45
N LYS A 344 24.81 -17.52 -2.81
CA LYS A 344 25.75 -18.65 -2.71
C LYS A 344 25.86 -19.14 -1.26
N LYS A 345 25.91 -18.21 -0.29
CA LYS A 345 25.89 -18.53 1.14
C LYS A 345 24.61 -19.24 1.55
N PHE A 346 23.45 -18.76 1.11
CA PHE A 346 22.14 -19.36 1.42
C PHE A 346 22.10 -20.83 0.98
N PHE A 347 22.40 -21.11 -0.29
CA PHE A 347 22.39 -22.49 -0.80
C PHE A 347 23.47 -23.37 -0.16
N ASN A 348 24.58 -22.80 0.30
CA ASN A 348 25.58 -23.57 1.05
C ASN A 348 25.07 -23.97 2.44
N TYR A 349 24.44 -23.05 3.18
CA TYR A 349 23.82 -23.38 4.47
C TYR A 349 22.67 -24.37 4.32
N LEU A 350 21.85 -24.22 3.28
CA LEU A 350 20.68 -25.06 3.03
C LEU A 350 21.01 -26.54 2.81
N LYS A 351 22.28 -26.88 2.49
CA LYS A 351 22.70 -28.29 2.33
C LYS A 351 22.48 -29.11 3.61
N ASN A 352 22.77 -28.52 4.76
CA ASN A 352 22.86 -29.23 6.04
C ASN A 352 22.00 -28.60 7.15
N ASN A 353 21.22 -27.55 6.84
CA ASN A 353 20.44 -26.80 7.82
C ASN A 353 19.02 -26.55 7.34
N THR A 354 18.14 -26.15 8.26
CA THR A 354 16.78 -25.75 7.92
C THR A 354 16.75 -24.48 7.06
N PHE A 355 15.63 -24.24 6.37
CA PHE A 355 15.45 -23.06 5.54
C PHE A 355 15.55 -21.77 6.35
N SER A 356 14.86 -21.69 7.50
CA SER A 356 14.85 -20.53 8.39
C SER A 356 16.24 -20.20 8.93
N TYR A 357 17.00 -21.22 9.35
CA TYR A 357 18.39 -21.05 9.76
C TYR A 357 19.23 -20.45 8.62
N SER A 358 19.12 -21.03 7.43
CA SER A 358 19.89 -20.62 6.25
C SER A 358 19.58 -19.18 5.84
N VAL A 359 18.31 -18.77 5.87
CA VAL A 359 17.92 -17.36 5.67
C VAL A 359 18.52 -16.49 6.77
N ASN A 360 18.36 -16.87 8.04
CA ASN A 360 18.82 -16.08 9.19
C ASN A 360 20.34 -15.80 9.11
N GLN A 361 21.16 -16.79 8.80
CA GLN A 361 22.61 -16.59 8.65
C GLN A 361 22.96 -15.60 7.53
N CYS A 362 22.18 -15.55 6.46
CA CYS A 362 22.41 -14.64 5.33
C CYS A 362 21.92 -13.21 5.57
N ILE A 363 20.94 -13.03 6.47
CA ILE A 363 20.35 -11.73 6.78
C ILE A 363 20.87 -11.10 8.08
N LYS A 364 21.59 -11.85 8.93
CA LYS A 364 22.25 -11.32 10.12
C LYS A 364 23.06 -10.06 9.74
N GLU A 365 22.59 -8.92 10.21
CA GLU A 365 23.25 -7.64 9.96
C GLU A 365 24.63 -7.67 10.62
N SER A 366 25.67 -7.29 9.88
CA SER A 366 26.97 -7.03 10.51
C SER A 366 26.80 -5.91 11.54
N ILE A 367 27.58 -5.98 12.63
CA ILE A 367 27.62 -4.94 13.67
C ILE A 367 27.83 -3.56 13.03
N LEU A 368 28.66 -3.51 11.99
CA LEU A 368 28.93 -2.31 11.18
C LEU A 368 27.67 -1.74 10.50
N ARG A 369 26.78 -2.58 9.93
CA ARG A 369 25.53 -2.10 9.32
C ARG A 369 24.53 -1.59 10.35
N LYS A 370 24.45 -2.21 11.55
CA LYS A 370 23.66 -1.67 12.67
C LYS A 370 24.18 -0.30 13.11
N ALA A 371 25.50 -0.14 13.19
CA ALA A 371 26.14 1.13 13.48
C ALA A 371 25.86 2.17 12.38
N ILE A 372 26.04 1.82 11.10
CA ILE A 372 25.73 2.69 9.95
C ILE A 372 24.26 3.12 9.95
N LYS A 373 23.32 2.23 10.28
CA LYS A 373 21.89 2.57 10.34
C LYS A 373 21.59 3.54 11.50
N LYS A 374 22.19 3.32 12.68
CA LYS A 374 22.13 4.29 13.79
C LYS A 374 22.73 5.65 13.40
N ILE A 375 23.89 5.65 12.76
CA ILE A 375 24.57 6.87 12.26
C ILE A 375 23.72 7.55 11.20
N LYS A 376 23.12 6.81 10.25
CA LYS A 376 22.25 7.36 9.21
C LYS A 376 20.98 7.97 9.82
N ASN A 377 20.38 7.32 10.82
CA ASN A 377 19.22 7.87 11.53
C ASN A 377 19.61 9.11 12.33
N LEU A 378 20.78 9.12 12.96
CA LEU A 378 21.34 10.29 13.63
C LEU A 378 21.59 11.43 12.63
N PHE A 379 22.17 11.12 11.46
CA PHE A 379 22.41 12.07 10.38
C PHE A 379 21.11 12.62 9.80
N LEU A 380 20.06 11.80 9.65
CA LEU A 380 18.72 12.26 9.25
C LEU A 380 18.10 13.20 10.29
N ARG A 381 18.26 12.90 11.58
CA ARG A 381 17.85 13.79 12.69
C ARG A 381 18.63 15.11 12.65
N ILE A 382 19.95 15.05 12.47
CA ILE A 382 20.81 16.21 12.33
C ILE A 382 20.42 17.03 11.09
N LYS A 383 20.18 16.38 9.95
CA LYS A 383 19.71 17.05 8.72
C LYS A 383 18.34 17.70 8.91
N TYR A 384 17.44 17.10 9.67
CA TYR A 384 16.15 17.69 10.02
C TYR A 384 16.31 18.91 10.92
N ILE A 385 17.15 18.82 11.96
CA ILE A 385 17.50 19.95 12.84
C ILE A 385 18.19 21.06 12.04
N LEU A 386 19.12 20.72 11.13
CA LEU A 386 19.76 21.68 10.22
C LEU A 386 18.74 22.34 9.29
N ARG A 387 17.74 21.60 8.78
CA ARG A 387 16.62 22.19 8.02
C ARG A 387 15.76 23.12 8.87
N LEU A 388 15.53 22.81 10.14
CA LEU A 388 14.85 23.71 11.07
C LEU A 388 15.70 24.94 11.39
N LEU A 389 17.02 24.80 11.52
CA LEU A 389 17.96 25.92 11.69
C LEU A 389 17.94 26.86 10.47
N LEU A 390 17.71 26.34 9.26
CA LEU A 390 17.50 27.15 8.06
C LEU A 390 16.14 27.88 8.06
N LYS A 391 15.14 27.39 8.83
CA LYS A 391 13.86 28.08 9.04
C LYS A 391 14.02 29.09 10.18
N THR A 392 14.31 30.34 9.81
CA THR A 392 14.62 31.43 10.75
C THR A 392 13.52 31.77 11.76
N ASP A 393 12.31 31.24 11.61
CA ASP A 393 11.13 31.53 12.40
C ASP A 393 10.74 30.43 13.40
N VAL A 394 11.47 29.31 13.47
CA VAL A 394 11.26 28.26 14.48
C VAL A 394 11.98 28.60 15.80
N ASP A 395 11.33 28.38 16.94
CA ASP A 395 11.95 28.49 18.27
C ASP A 395 12.58 27.14 18.66
N LEU A 396 13.89 27.01 18.42
CA LEU A 396 14.60 25.74 18.61
C LEU A 396 14.63 25.29 20.08
N GLY A 397 14.69 26.23 21.03
CA GLY A 397 14.69 25.91 22.46
C GLY A 397 13.38 25.27 22.88
N LYS A 398 12.26 25.90 22.51
CA LYS A 398 10.92 25.34 22.75
C LYS A 398 10.70 24.05 21.98
N TYR A 399 11.14 23.98 20.72
CA TYR A 399 11.09 22.74 19.93
C TYR A 399 11.77 21.60 20.69
N ILE A 400 13.01 21.80 21.15
CA ILE A 400 13.74 20.76 21.90
C ILE A 400 12.99 20.39 23.18
N TYR A 401 12.56 21.39 23.96
CA TYR A 401 11.85 21.17 25.22
C TYR A 401 10.57 20.34 25.05
N TYR A 402 9.63 20.77 24.20
CA TYR A 402 8.35 20.07 24.06
C TYR A 402 8.46 18.72 23.34
N ASN A 403 9.44 18.55 22.44
CA ASN A 403 9.57 17.29 21.70
C ASN A 403 10.33 16.20 22.47
N TYR A 404 11.16 16.57 23.45
CA TYR A 404 12.08 15.63 24.10
C TYR A 404 12.07 15.65 25.63
N PHE A 405 11.62 16.73 26.27
CA PHE A 405 11.69 16.89 27.73
C PHE A 405 10.33 17.06 28.41
N SER A 406 9.32 17.59 27.71
CA SER A 406 7.98 17.77 28.29
C SER A 406 7.26 16.44 28.48
N LYS A 407 6.85 16.14 29.72
CA LYS A 407 6.04 14.96 30.06
C LYS A 407 4.57 15.10 29.63
N ASN A 408 4.13 16.32 29.38
CA ASN A 408 2.77 16.63 28.92
C ASN A 408 2.57 16.29 27.43
N VAL A 409 3.63 16.00 26.67
CA VAL A 409 3.54 15.64 25.25
C VAL A 409 3.75 14.13 25.09
N ILE A 410 2.68 13.41 24.74
CA ILE A 410 2.66 11.97 24.54
C ILE A 410 2.69 11.67 23.04
N ARG A 411 3.52 10.73 22.61
CA ARG A 411 3.70 10.38 21.19
C ARG A 411 3.30 8.94 20.91
N LYS A 412 2.39 8.78 19.96
CA LYS A 412 2.02 7.50 19.36
C LYS A 412 2.58 7.34 17.93
N SER A 413 3.28 8.36 17.41
CA SER A 413 3.94 8.37 16.10
C SER A 413 5.20 9.24 16.10
N ASP A 414 5.85 9.38 14.93
CA ASP A 414 7.03 10.22 14.74
C ASP A 414 6.71 11.74 14.68
N ALA A 415 5.44 12.13 14.57
CA ALA A 415 4.96 13.51 14.43
C ALA A 415 5.44 14.43 15.56
N LYS A 416 5.96 15.62 15.24
CA LYS A 416 6.59 16.60 16.14
C LYS A 416 5.71 17.83 16.38
N ILE A 417 6.03 18.59 17.43
CA ILE A 417 5.52 19.95 17.61
C ILE A 417 6.55 20.90 17.00
N ILE A 418 6.16 21.61 15.95
CA ILE A 418 6.98 22.68 15.35
C ILE A 418 6.46 24.00 15.90
N ILE A 419 7.17 24.52 16.90
CA ILE A 419 6.78 25.75 17.57
C ILE A 419 7.60 26.93 17.03
N HIS A 420 6.91 27.91 16.47
CA HIS A 420 7.51 29.09 15.87
C HIS A 420 7.76 30.18 16.93
N LYS A 421 8.57 31.18 16.57
CA LYS A 421 8.83 32.36 17.41
C LYS A 421 7.52 33.08 17.72
N ASN A 422 7.42 33.60 18.94
CA ASN A 422 6.22 34.22 19.54
C ASN A 422 5.03 33.27 19.80
N ALA A 423 5.15 31.96 19.52
CA ALA A 423 4.17 31.00 20.01
C ALA A 423 4.39 30.69 21.49
N ILE A 424 3.31 30.61 22.25
CA ILE A 424 3.27 30.20 23.65
C ILE A 424 2.47 28.90 23.76
N LEU A 425 3.05 27.92 24.44
CA LEU A 425 2.42 26.63 24.74
C LEU A 425 2.43 26.40 26.26
N ASP A 426 1.36 26.81 26.94
CA ASP A 426 1.20 26.72 28.39
C ASP A 426 0.48 25.42 28.77
N LEU A 427 1.23 24.42 29.25
CA LEU A 427 0.70 23.11 29.63
C LEU A 427 0.69 22.99 31.17
N LYS A 428 -0.50 23.00 31.78
CA LYS A 428 -0.66 22.87 33.24
C LYS A 428 -0.54 21.43 33.71
N THR A 429 -0.53 21.24 35.03
CA THR A 429 -0.43 19.94 35.69
C THR A 429 -1.42 18.93 35.11
N ASN A 430 -0.97 17.70 34.89
CA ASN A 430 -1.77 16.60 34.33
C ASN A 430 -2.38 16.81 32.93
N SER A 431 -2.14 17.97 32.29
CA SER A 431 -2.58 18.19 30.91
C SER A 431 -1.77 17.37 29.91
N LYS A 432 -2.39 17.00 28.78
CA LYS A 432 -1.77 16.13 27.78
C LYS A 432 -2.04 16.61 26.37
N ILE A 433 -1.00 16.70 25.54
CA ILE A 433 -1.12 16.69 24.08
C ILE A 433 -0.69 15.31 23.61
N ILE A 434 -1.60 14.59 22.96
CA ILE A 434 -1.34 13.25 22.43
C ILE A 434 -1.21 13.37 20.91
N LEU A 435 0.02 13.19 20.40
CA LEU A 435 0.33 13.24 18.98
C LEU A 435 0.23 11.84 18.35
N SER A 436 -0.51 11.75 17.26
CA SER A 436 -0.62 10.54 16.44
C SER A 436 -0.76 10.91 14.96
N GLY A 437 -0.50 9.96 14.06
CA GLY A 437 -0.52 10.23 12.60
C GLY A 437 0.83 10.68 12.03
N GLU A 438 0.84 11.10 10.77
CA GLU A 438 2.08 11.32 9.99
C GLU A 438 2.52 12.79 9.89
N ARG A 439 1.66 13.76 10.25
CA ARG A 439 1.94 15.19 10.14
C ARG A 439 2.29 15.83 11.48
N ASP A 440 3.13 16.85 11.42
CA ASP A 440 3.54 17.64 12.59
C ASP A 440 2.45 18.64 13.03
N LEU A 441 2.49 19.04 14.30
CA LEU A 441 1.69 20.13 14.86
C LEU A 441 2.51 21.43 14.77
N ASN A 442 2.19 22.29 13.81
CA ASN A 442 2.81 23.59 13.63
C ASN A 442 2.05 24.68 14.41
N ILE A 443 2.76 25.42 15.26
CA ILE A 443 2.18 26.44 16.13
C ILE A 443 2.86 27.78 15.88
N GLY A 444 2.07 28.77 15.47
CA GLY A 444 2.50 30.16 15.31
C GLY A 444 3.19 30.43 13.98
N ILE A 445 2.81 29.74 12.90
CA ILE A 445 3.39 29.97 11.57
C ILE A 445 3.20 31.44 11.21
N ASN A 446 4.31 32.16 11.04
CA ASN A 446 4.29 33.58 10.79
C ASN A 446 4.44 33.86 9.29
N LYS A 447 3.41 34.42 8.65
CA LYS A 447 3.47 34.82 7.23
C LYS A 447 4.03 36.22 7.02
N LEU A 448 4.18 37.01 8.08
CA LEU A 448 4.60 38.40 8.00
C LEU A 448 5.96 38.58 8.68
N LYS A 449 7.00 38.79 7.88
CA LYS A 449 8.38 38.99 8.37
C LYS A 449 8.41 40.13 9.39
N GLY A 450 8.96 39.87 10.58
CA GLY A 450 9.06 40.85 11.67
C GLY A 450 7.84 40.98 12.58
N SER A 451 6.70 40.34 12.24
CA SER A 451 5.53 40.35 13.11
C SER A 451 5.80 39.70 14.47
N ARG A 452 5.32 40.34 15.53
CA ARG A 452 5.39 39.84 16.93
C ARG A 452 4.03 39.35 17.44
N ALA A 453 3.07 39.14 16.54
CA ALA A 453 1.77 38.61 16.91
C ALA A 453 1.91 37.25 17.60
N GLU A 454 1.38 37.16 18.81
CA GLU A 454 1.47 35.98 19.65
C GLU A 454 0.45 34.92 19.19
N THR A 455 0.87 33.66 19.13
CA THR A 455 -0.06 32.52 19.07
C THR A 455 -0.05 31.86 20.43
N TYR A 456 -1.23 31.62 20.98
CA TYR A 456 -1.36 31.20 22.36
C TYR A 456 -2.14 29.90 22.47
N ILE A 457 -1.52 28.87 23.06
CA ILE A 457 -2.17 27.62 23.40
C ILE A 457 -2.05 27.38 24.90
N ARG A 458 -3.18 27.16 25.58
CA ARG A 458 -3.22 26.74 26.98
C ARG A 458 -4.05 25.49 27.16
N LEU A 459 -3.45 24.48 27.80
CA LEU A 459 -4.19 23.34 28.34
C LEU A 459 -4.15 23.45 29.87
N ASN A 460 -5.33 23.64 30.47
CA ASN A 460 -5.49 23.73 31.92
C ASN A 460 -5.38 22.35 32.59
N GLU A 461 -5.51 22.31 33.92
CA GLU A 461 -5.31 21.08 34.69
C GLU A 461 -6.18 19.92 34.19
N GLY A 462 -5.54 18.77 33.94
CA GLY A 462 -6.22 17.57 33.44
C GLY A 462 -6.75 17.64 32.00
N ALA A 463 -6.60 18.77 31.31
CA ALA A 463 -7.07 18.95 29.93
C ALA A 463 -6.33 18.04 28.95
N THR A 464 -7.03 17.51 27.95
CA THR A 464 -6.42 16.63 26.94
C THR A 464 -6.68 17.14 25.53
N TRP A 465 -5.64 17.25 24.71
CA TRP A 465 -5.74 17.43 23.26
C TRP A 465 -5.27 16.16 22.55
N ASN A 466 -6.20 15.43 21.95
CA ASN A 466 -5.92 14.31 21.07
C ASN A 466 -5.71 14.81 19.63
N CYS A 467 -4.46 15.10 19.27
CA CYS A 467 -4.08 15.64 17.97
C CYS A 467 -3.71 14.49 17.02
N ARG A 468 -4.64 14.12 16.13
CA ARG A 468 -4.43 13.16 15.05
C ARG A 468 -4.06 13.91 13.78
N ASN A 469 -2.97 13.51 13.13
CA ASN A 469 -2.48 14.13 11.89
C ASN A 469 -2.15 15.62 11.98
N GLY A 470 -1.72 16.12 13.14
CA GLY A 470 -1.13 17.46 13.27
C GLY A 470 -2.12 18.62 13.08
N ALA A 471 -1.60 19.84 13.00
CA ALA A 471 -2.37 21.03 12.65
C ALA A 471 -1.45 22.17 12.21
N ASP A 472 -1.98 23.13 11.45
CA ASP A 472 -1.27 24.35 11.04
C ASP A 472 -1.94 25.59 11.66
N LEU A 473 -1.40 26.04 12.80
CA LEU A 473 -1.87 27.24 13.47
C LEU A 473 -1.00 28.43 13.08
N PHE A 474 -1.59 29.42 12.43
CA PHE A 474 -0.89 30.65 12.07
C PHE A 474 -0.78 31.61 13.27
N TYR A 475 0.03 32.66 13.11
CA TYR A 475 0.18 33.74 14.09
C TYR A 475 -1.20 34.31 14.53
N ASN A 476 -1.32 34.79 15.78
CA ASN A 476 -2.56 35.35 16.33
C ASN A 476 -3.73 34.36 16.49
N THR A 477 -3.46 33.07 16.58
CA THR A 477 -4.49 32.05 16.90
C THR A 477 -4.46 31.72 18.38
N THR A 478 -5.65 31.53 18.97
CA THR A 478 -5.82 31.15 20.37
C THR A 478 -6.50 29.79 20.49
N VAL A 479 -5.90 28.87 21.25
CA VAL A 479 -6.51 27.60 21.65
C VAL A 479 -6.46 27.49 23.16
N GLU A 480 -7.60 27.37 23.83
CA GLU A 480 -7.66 27.10 25.26
C GLU A 480 -8.53 25.89 25.57
N VAL A 481 -7.98 24.94 26.32
CA VAL A 481 -8.73 23.77 26.83
C VAL A 481 -8.84 23.94 28.34
N LYS A 482 -10.05 24.12 28.86
CA LYS A 482 -10.36 24.34 30.28
C LYS A 482 -10.12 23.06 31.11
N PRO A 483 -10.13 23.15 32.46
CA PRO A 483 -9.81 22.00 33.30
C PRO A 483 -10.64 20.77 32.94
N ASN A 484 -9.98 19.63 32.79
CA ASN A 484 -10.56 18.32 32.43
C ASN A 484 -11.34 18.26 31.10
N ALA A 485 -11.27 19.31 30.26
CA ALA A 485 -11.91 19.31 28.95
C ALA A 485 -11.07 18.57 27.89
N CYS A 486 -11.73 18.19 26.79
CA CYS A 486 -11.11 17.49 25.68
C CYS A 486 -11.15 18.30 24.38
N PHE A 487 -10.04 18.33 23.66
CA PHE A 487 -9.99 18.79 22.27
C PHE A 487 -9.54 17.62 21.40
N ASP A 488 -10.41 17.14 20.52
CA ASP A 488 -10.12 16.00 19.65
C ASP A 488 -10.03 16.49 18.21
N THR A 489 -8.91 16.27 17.53
CA THR A 489 -8.73 16.80 16.16
C THR A 489 -8.15 15.76 15.22
N GLY A 490 -8.64 15.73 13.98
CA GLY A 490 -7.83 15.35 12.81
C GLY A 490 -6.88 16.49 12.40
N PHE A 491 -6.35 16.45 11.17
CA PHE A 491 -5.61 17.59 10.63
C PHE A 491 -6.54 18.80 10.50
N PHE A 492 -6.12 19.95 10.98
CA PHE A 492 -6.81 21.20 10.71
C PHE A 492 -5.82 22.36 10.54
N SER A 493 -6.27 23.43 9.90
CA SER A 493 -5.52 24.68 9.81
C SER A 493 -6.35 25.84 10.35
N ALA A 494 -5.70 26.79 11.03
CA ALA A 494 -6.37 27.96 11.58
C ALA A 494 -5.58 29.24 11.34
N ASN A 495 -6.15 30.11 10.51
CA ASN A 495 -5.60 31.44 10.25
C ASN A 495 -5.82 32.38 11.44
N GLY A 496 -4.98 33.41 11.51
CA GLY A 496 -4.92 34.34 12.64
C GLY A 496 -6.22 35.07 12.96
N GLY A 497 -6.33 35.46 14.23
CA GLY A 497 -7.51 36.04 14.85
C GLY A 497 -8.52 35.00 15.34
N SER A 498 -8.31 33.72 15.03
CA SER A 498 -9.24 32.65 15.41
C SER A 498 -9.05 32.20 16.86
N VAL A 499 -10.15 31.92 17.53
CA VAL A 499 -10.22 31.57 18.96
C VAL A 499 -11.02 30.29 19.14
N ILE A 500 -10.38 29.25 19.68
CA ILE A 500 -10.99 27.95 19.93
C ILE A 500 -10.90 27.69 21.43
N ILE A 501 -12.03 27.63 22.14
CA ILE A 501 -12.03 27.38 23.58
C ILE A 501 -12.98 26.23 23.91
N ALA A 502 -12.39 25.14 24.41
CA ALA A 502 -13.11 23.95 24.85
C ALA A 502 -13.26 23.93 26.38
N HIS A 503 -14.49 23.94 26.87
CA HIS A 503 -14.86 23.80 28.27
C HIS A 503 -15.35 22.39 28.64
N LYS A 504 -15.92 21.65 27.68
CA LYS A 504 -16.31 20.24 27.80
C LYS A 504 -15.59 19.41 26.75
N ARG A 505 -15.94 19.62 25.48
CA ARG A 505 -15.39 18.89 24.35
C ARG A 505 -15.59 19.63 23.03
N ILE A 506 -14.52 19.83 22.28
CA ILE A 506 -14.59 20.23 20.86
C ILE A 506 -13.97 19.11 20.02
N ILE A 507 -14.62 18.75 18.92
CA ILE A 507 -14.19 17.70 17.99
C ILE A 507 -14.06 18.29 16.59
N PHE A 508 -12.85 18.21 16.02
CA PHE A 508 -12.61 18.45 14.60
C PHE A 508 -12.27 17.12 13.90
N GLY A 509 -12.87 16.92 12.73
CA GLY A 509 -12.56 15.86 11.79
C GLY A 509 -11.19 16.05 11.14
N GLU A 510 -10.94 15.30 10.07
CA GLU A 510 -9.78 15.46 9.21
C GLU A 510 -10.01 16.57 8.17
N ASP A 511 -8.97 17.34 7.89
CA ASP A 511 -8.97 18.41 6.87
C ASP A 511 -9.97 19.55 7.14
N VAL A 512 -10.09 19.98 8.40
CA VAL A 512 -10.87 21.18 8.74
C VAL A 512 -10.05 22.44 8.46
N MET A 513 -10.58 23.35 7.65
CA MET A 513 -9.92 24.61 7.31
C MET A 513 -10.64 25.78 7.98
N ILE A 514 -9.89 26.55 8.77
CA ILE A 514 -10.40 27.71 9.51
C ILE A 514 -9.71 28.96 8.99
N GLY A 515 -10.46 29.88 8.40
CA GLY A 515 -9.94 31.17 7.99
C GLY A 515 -9.82 32.16 9.15
N ARG A 516 -9.92 33.46 8.88
CA ARG A 516 -9.56 34.49 9.88
C ARG A 516 -10.73 34.80 10.82
N ASN A 517 -10.40 35.15 12.05
CA ASN A 517 -11.36 35.61 13.06
C ASN A 517 -12.53 34.64 13.28
N VAL A 518 -12.25 33.34 13.32
CA VAL A 518 -13.26 32.32 13.59
C VAL A 518 -13.25 31.96 15.07
N ILE A 519 -14.41 31.98 15.70
CA ILE A 519 -14.59 31.64 17.11
C ILE A 519 -15.34 30.31 17.21
N VAL A 520 -14.82 29.37 17.99
CA VAL A 520 -15.48 28.08 18.28
C VAL A 520 -15.55 27.89 19.78
N TYR A 521 -16.77 27.91 20.33
CA TYR A 521 -17.04 27.74 21.76
C TYR A 521 -18.05 26.63 22.00
N ASP A 522 -17.75 25.75 22.96
CA ASP A 522 -18.67 24.73 23.47
C ASP A 522 -19.36 25.16 24.79
N SER A 523 -19.20 26.42 25.21
CA SER A 523 -19.73 26.98 26.46
C SER A 523 -19.93 28.49 26.35
N ASP A 524 -20.76 29.04 27.25
CA ASP A 524 -20.90 30.49 27.44
C ASP A 524 -19.98 31.03 28.55
N PHE A 525 -19.18 30.16 29.19
CA PHE A 525 -18.22 30.42 30.28
C PHE A 525 -18.80 30.94 31.61
N HIS A 526 -19.94 31.61 31.58
CA HIS A 526 -20.64 32.14 32.76
C HIS A 526 -22.05 31.55 32.86
N SER A 527 -22.58 31.47 34.08
CA SER A 527 -23.89 30.88 34.35
C SER A 527 -25.01 31.85 34.01
N ILE A 528 -26.02 31.35 33.30
CA ILE A 528 -27.33 32.00 33.13
C ILE A 528 -28.32 31.26 34.01
N TYR A 529 -28.93 31.96 34.96
CA TYR A 529 -29.89 31.42 35.89
C TYR A 529 -31.32 31.51 35.33
N ASN A 530 -32.09 30.45 35.51
CA ASN A 530 -33.52 30.45 35.25
C ASN A 530 -34.30 31.13 36.39
N SER A 531 -35.62 31.22 36.27
CA SER A 531 -36.50 31.87 37.25
C SER A 531 -36.46 31.27 38.67
N ILE A 532 -35.90 30.07 38.84
CA ILE A 532 -35.72 29.41 40.14
C ILE A 532 -34.25 29.44 40.63
N GLY A 533 -33.39 30.26 40.02
CA GLY A 533 -32.00 30.46 40.46
C GLY A 533 -31.03 29.35 40.07
N VAL A 534 -31.39 28.45 39.15
CA VAL A 534 -30.56 27.31 38.73
C VAL A 534 -29.87 27.62 37.39
N ALA A 535 -28.57 27.33 37.31
CA ALA A 535 -27.79 27.52 36.09
C ALA A 535 -28.37 26.65 34.95
N SER A 536 -28.62 27.26 33.80
CA SER A 536 -29.46 26.69 32.73
C SER A 536 -28.75 26.53 31.39
N ASN A 537 -27.44 26.78 31.36
CA ASN A 537 -26.66 26.87 30.14
C ASN A 537 -25.39 26.00 30.18
N PRO A 538 -25.49 24.69 30.48
CA PRO A 538 -24.31 23.84 30.55
C PRO A 538 -23.54 23.83 29.22
N PRO A 539 -22.22 23.59 29.26
CA PRO A 539 -21.42 23.34 28.06
C PRO A 539 -21.98 22.18 27.23
N LYS A 540 -21.92 22.30 25.90
CA LYS A 540 -22.38 21.29 24.95
C LYS A 540 -21.35 21.10 23.85
N THR A 541 -20.98 19.84 23.59
CA THR A 541 -19.98 19.46 22.60
C THR A 541 -20.22 20.15 21.25
N VAL A 542 -19.15 20.66 20.65
CA VAL A 542 -19.15 21.12 19.25
C VAL A 542 -18.42 20.09 18.41
N THR A 543 -19.04 19.70 17.30
CA THR A 543 -18.46 18.76 16.32
C THR A 543 -18.36 19.43 14.97
N ILE A 544 -17.17 19.44 14.38
CA ILE A 544 -16.93 19.86 13.00
C ILE A 544 -16.37 18.64 12.29
N GLU A 545 -17.12 18.08 11.35
CA GLU A 545 -16.74 16.84 10.67
C GLU A 545 -15.66 17.06 9.60
N ASP A 546 -15.34 16.00 8.86
CA ASP A 546 -14.25 15.98 7.89
C ASP A 546 -14.47 16.97 6.73
N HIS A 547 -13.38 17.57 6.25
CA HIS A 547 -13.33 18.40 5.05
C HIS A 547 -14.32 19.59 5.12
N VAL A 548 -14.39 20.26 6.27
CA VAL A 548 -15.21 21.47 6.47
C VAL A 548 -14.35 22.72 6.33
N TRP A 549 -14.86 23.73 5.62
CA TRP A 549 -14.23 25.04 5.54
C TRP A 549 -15.06 26.14 6.24
N LEU A 550 -14.54 26.68 7.34
CA LEU A 550 -15.01 27.90 7.95
C LEU A 550 -14.28 29.09 7.32
N THR A 551 -14.97 29.93 6.54
CA THR A 551 -14.34 31.02 5.80
C THR A 551 -13.78 32.13 6.70
N SER A 552 -14.48 33.21 7.04
CA SER A 552 -13.92 34.26 7.93
C SER A 552 -14.99 35.00 8.72
N ASN A 553 -14.63 35.47 9.91
CA ASN A 553 -15.53 36.17 10.82
C ASN A 553 -16.77 35.32 11.19
N ILE A 554 -16.54 34.07 11.60
CA ILE A 554 -17.60 33.10 11.92
C ILE A 554 -17.60 32.83 13.42
N ILE A 555 -18.78 32.60 13.99
CA ILE A 555 -18.93 32.12 15.37
C ILE A 555 -19.68 30.79 15.35
N VAL A 556 -19.07 29.74 15.90
CA VAL A 556 -19.71 28.44 16.13
C VAL A 556 -20.07 28.35 17.61
N GLN A 557 -21.36 28.24 17.90
CA GLN A 557 -21.89 28.15 19.26
C GLN A 557 -21.97 26.70 19.75
N LYS A 558 -22.08 26.56 21.06
CA LYS A 558 -22.11 25.27 21.75
C LYS A 558 -23.23 24.34 21.26
N GLY A 559 -22.93 23.06 21.19
CA GLY A 559 -23.90 22.01 20.84
C GLY A 559 -24.15 21.84 19.34
N VAL A 560 -23.42 22.54 18.48
CA VAL A 560 -23.55 22.45 17.02
C VAL A 560 -22.71 21.31 16.45
N THR A 561 -23.28 20.60 15.49
CA THR A 561 -22.57 19.71 14.55
C THR A 561 -22.56 20.31 13.14
N ILE A 562 -21.39 20.48 12.55
CA ILE A 562 -21.22 20.88 11.15
C ILE A 562 -20.84 19.64 10.33
N GLY A 563 -21.75 19.21 9.47
CA GLY A 563 -21.60 18.00 8.65
C GLY A 563 -20.47 18.11 7.62
N LYS A 564 -19.87 16.96 7.28
CA LYS A 564 -18.71 16.85 6.40
C LYS A 564 -18.91 17.49 5.02
N ASN A 565 -17.80 17.86 4.37
CA ASN A 565 -17.79 18.48 3.03
C ASN A 565 -18.63 19.76 2.93
N SER A 566 -18.72 20.52 4.03
CA SER A 566 -19.54 21.74 4.09
C SER A 566 -18.68 22.99 4.17
N LEU A 567 -19.23 24.12 3.70
CA LEU A 567 -18.59 25.43 3.74
C LEU A 567 -19.48 26.40 4.51
N ILE A 568 -18.91 27.09 5.49
CA ILE A 568 -19.60 28.17 6.20
C ILE A 568 -19.15 29.51 5.64
N THR A 569 -20.10 30.29 5.13
CA THR A 569 -19.83 31.60 4.52
C THR A 569 -19.45 32.65 5.57
N ALA A 570 -18.82 33.73 5.12
CA ALA A 570 -18.30 34.74 6.04
C ALA A 570 -19.42 35.43 6.84
N TYR A 571 -19.09 35.97 8.02
CA TYR A 571 -20.04 36.70 8.89
C TYR A 571 -21.22 35.85 9.41
N THR A 572 -21.11 34.53 9.35
CA THR A 572 -22.16 33.61 9.79
C THR A 572 -22.02 33.23 11.26
N THR A 573 -23.11 33.29 12.01
CA THR A 573 -23.21 32.67 13.34
C THR A 573 -23.91 31.31 13.22
N VAL A 574 -23.19 30.24 13.54
CA VAL A 574 -23.70 28.87 13.52
C VAL A 574 -24.19 28.49 14.91
N ASN A 575 -25.50 28.44 15.09
CA ASN A 575 -26.17 28.12 16.36
C ASN A 575 -27.15 26.93 16.25
N LYS A 576 -27.11 26.22 15.12
CA LYS A 576 -27.85 24.99 14.82
C LYS A 576 -26.97 24.09 13.96
N ASP A 577 -27.31 22.80 13.93
CA ASP A 577 -26.60 21.82 13.11
C ASP A 577 -26.67 22.19 11.63
N VAL A 578 -25.55 21.96 10.94
CA VAL A 578 -25.39 22.18 9.50
C VAL A 578 -25.35 20.82 8.81
N PRO A 579 -26.24 20.54 7.84
CA PRO A 579 -26.20 19.30 7.07
C PRO A 579 -24.87 19.13 6.33
N GLU A 580 -24.51 17.88 6.04
CA GLU A 580 -23.38 17.55 5.18
C GLU A 580 -23.54 18.12 3.75
N HIS A 581 -22.43 18.24 3.03
CA HIS A 581 -22.40 18.63 1.61
C HIS A 581 -23.08 19.97 1.30
N THR A 582 -23.03 20.93 2.22
CA THR A 582 -23.81 22.17 2.13
C THR A 582 -22.93 23.41 2.21
N ILE A 583 -23.31 24.48 1.49
CA ILE A 583 -22.85 25.84 1.77
C ILE A 583 -23.86 26.49 2.71
N PHE A 584 -23.44 26.80 3.93
CA PHE A 584 -24.29 27.39 4.96
C PHE A 584 -23.90 28.83 5.25
N GLY A 585 -24.87 29.73 5.22
CA GLY A 585 -24.63 31.16 5.36
C GLY A 585 -25.84 31.93 5.84
N GLY A 586 -25.59 33.05 6.50
CA GLY A 586 -26.63 33.99 6.90
C GLY A 586 -26.14 35.06 7.85
N ASN A 587 -26.73 36.25 7.76
CA ASN A 587 -26.49 37.33 8.70
C ASN A 587 -27.53 37.26 9.82
N SER A 588 -27.09 37.34 11.07
CA SER A 588 -27.99 37.40 12.23
C SER A 588 -28.28 38.85 12.61
N VAL A 589 -29.56 39.24 12.62
CA VAL A 589 -30.01 40.46 13.31
C VAL A 589 -30.38 40.05 14.73
N GLY A 590 -29.95 40.84 15.73
CA GLY A 590 -30.27 40.58 17.12
C GLY A 590 -31.78 40.51 17.35
N ARG A 591 -32.22 39.52 18.15
CA ARG A 591 -33.60 39.38 18.61
C ARG A 591 -33.62 38.91 20.06
N GLU A 592 -34.69 39.18 20.79
CA GLU A 592 -34.90 38.58 22.10
C GLU A 592 -35.03 37.05 21.95
N ILE A 593 -34.18 36.29 22.63
CA ILE A 593 -34.19 34.81 22.63
C ILE A 593 -34.83 34.29 23.93
N LYS A 594 -34.62 35.00 25.04
CA LYS A 594 -35.20 34.75 26.36
C LYS A 594 -35.36 36.07 27.11
N ASN A 595 -36.43 36.22 27.87
CA ASN A 595 -36.62 37.30 28.85
C ASN A 595 -36.54 36.74 30.29
N GLN A 596 -36.51 37.65 31.27
CA GLN A 596 -36.50 37.33 32.70
C GLN A 596 -35.35 36.39 33.12
N ILE A 597 -34.13 36.71 32.67
CA ILE A 597 -32.91 35.98 33.02
C ILE A 597 -32.06 36.75 34.03
N ASP A 598 -31.32 36.03 34.86
CA ASP A 598 -30.20 36.56 35.66
C ASP A 598 -28.90 35.86 35.25
N TRP A 599 -27.73 36.49 35.48
CA TRP A 599 -26.43 35.93 35.10
C TRP A 599 -25.39 36.16 36.20
N GLY A 600 -24.52 35.16 36.38
CA GLY A 600 -23.48 35.18 37.41
C GLY A 600 -22.09 34.95 36.83
N ARG A 601 -21.06 35.35 37.61
CA ARG A 601 -19.65 35.15 37.23
C ARG A 601 -19.16 33.71 37.37
N THR A 602 -19.93 32.85 38.02
CA THR A 602 -19.62 31.42 38.23
C THR A 602 -19.85 30.60 36.96
N THR A 603 -19.12 29.50 36.81
CA THR A 603 -19.27 28.58 35.67
C THR A 603 -20.46 27.63 35.88
N CYS A 604 -21.26 27.40 34.84
CA CYS A 604 -22.33 26.41 34.91
C CYS A 604 -21.74 24.99 35.07
N PRO A 605 -22.20 24.18 36.03
CA PRO A 605 -21.70 22.82 36.22
C PRO A 605 -21.81 21.96 34.96
N LEU A 606 -20.87 21.03 34.79
CA LEU A 606 -20.96 19.95 33.81
C LEU A 606 -21.98 18.93 34.32
N HIS A 607 -23.15 18.85 33.68
CA HIS A 607 -24.07 17.73 33.84
C HIS A 607 -23.63 16.53 33.03
#